data_AF-A0A8T0PPU4-F1
#
_entry.id   AF-A0A8T0PPU4-F1
#
_cell.length_a   1.000
_cell.length_b   1.000
_cell.length_c   1.000
_cell.angle_alpha   90.00
_cell.angle_beta   90.00
_cell.angle_gamma   90.00
#
_symmetry.space_group_name_H-M   'P 1'
#
loop_
_entity.id
_entity.type
_entity.pdbx_description
1 polymer ?
#
loop_
_entity_poly.entity_id
_entity_poly.type
_entity_poly.pdbx_seq_one_letter_code
_entity_poly.pdbx_strand_id
1 'polypeptide(L)'
;MVSRKAQKIVDDYAAKSTENSGQQELDGKVLYKISGGMRHGRVAIANGAVKKADVLSAAKEKSVASSNSASYRSMAEENRQLQQANRGLHERVDQLGELTNDLILNLYSDLGKEVPAGLKSRLAALTANASMIVT
;
A
#
# COMPACT_ATOMS: atom_id res chain seq x y z
N MET A 1 31.11 -30.26 -33.26
CA MET A 1 29.85 -30.64 -33.96
C MET A 1 28.68 -30.31 -33.05
N VAL A 2 27.65 -29.62 -33.55
CA VAL A 2 26.44 -29.31 -32.78
C VAL A 2 25.59 -30.56 -32.61
N SER A 3 25.05 -30.81 -31.42
CA SER A 3 24.17 -31.96 -31.16
C SER A 3 22.89 -31.88 -31.97
N ARG A 4 22.39 -33.00 -32.53
CA ARG A 4 21.11 -33.06 -33.26
C ARG A 4 19.95 -32.43 -32.46
N LYS A 5 19.97 -32.58 -31.14
CA LYS A 5 18.97 -31.98 -30.25
C LYS A 5 19.04 -30.45 -30.23
N ALA A 6 20.26 -29.91 -30.22
CA ALA A 6 20.48 -28.47 -30.24
C ALA A 6 20.07 -27.88 -31.60
N GLN A 7 20.41 -28.57 -32.69
CA GLN A 7 20.01 -28.15 -34.04
C GLN A 7 18.48 -28.06 -34.17
N LYS A 8 17.76 -29.09 -33.70
CA LYS A 8 16.30 -29.09 -33.72
C LYS A 8 15.69 -27.89 -32.98
N ILE A 9 16.26 -27.48 -31.84
CA ILE A 9 15.76 -26.33 -31.07
C ILE A 9 15.95 -25.03 -31.85
N VAL A 10 17.07 -24.88 -32.57
CA VAL A 10 17.34 -23.73 -33.43
C VAL A 10 16.32 -23.67 -34.56
N ASP A 11 16.06 -24.81 -35.21
CA ASP A 11 15.09 -24.91 -36.30
C ASP A 11 13.65 -24.62 -35.82
N ASP A 12 13.27 -25.20 -34.67
CA ASP A 12 11.97 -24.98 -34.02
C ASP A 12 11.77 -23.51 -33.59
N TYR A 13 12.87 -22.81 -33.26
CA TYR A 13 12.88 -21.39 -32.91
C TYR A 13 12.71 -20.51 -34.15
N ALA A 14 13.50 -20.75 -35.20
CA ALA A 14 13.41 -20.02 -36.45
C ALA A 14 12.00 -20.11 -37.07
N ALA A 15 11.34 -21.27 -36.96
CA ALA A 15 9.98 -21.47 -37.46
C ALA A 15 8.88 -20.72 -36.66
N LYS A 16 9.17 -20.27 -35.43
CA LYS A 16 8.18 -19.64 -34.53
C LYS A 16 8.51 -18.20 -34.19
N SER A 17 9.71 -17.72 -34.46
CA SER A 17 10.07 -16.32 -34.36
C SER A 17 9.45 -15.55 -35.52
N THR A 18 8.69 -14.49 -35.23
CA THR A 18 8.27 -13.52 -36.26
C THR A 18 9.50 -12.75 -36.71
N GLU A 19 9.82 -12.80 -37.99
CA GLU A 19 11.04 -12.28 -38.56
C GLU A 19 11.34 -10.83 -38.13
N ASN A 20 12.42 -10.64 -37.38
CA ASN A 20 13.36 -9.57 -37.70
C ASN A 20 14.73 -9.73 -37.02
N SER A 21 15.72 -9.17 -37.69
CA SER A 21 17.06 -8.81 -37.23
C SER A 21 18.06 -9.93 -36.85
N GLY A 22 19.08 -10.04 -37.70
CA GLY A 22 20.41 -10.42 -37.24
C GLY A 22 20.79 -9.56 -36.03
N GLN A 23 21.39 -10.23 -35.04
CA GLN A 23 21.78 -9.67 -33.75
C GLN A 23 20.64 -9.29 -32.78
N GLN A 24 19.45 -9.88 -32.89
CA GLN A 24 18.40 -9.67 -31.88
C GLN A 24 18.56 -10.58 -30.65
N GLU A 25 18.34 -9.97 -29.49
CA GLU A 25 18.09 -10.63 -28.21
C GLU A 25 16.99 -11.71 -28.40
N LEU A 26 17.26 -12.94 -27.94
CA LEU A 26 16.34 -14.05 -28.15
C LEU A 26 14.99 -13.79 -27.48
N ASP A 27 13.88 -14.01 -28.18
CA ASP A 27 12.53 -13.89 -27.60
C ASP A 27 12.31 -15.01 -26.58
N GLY A 28 12.37 -14.63 -25.30
CA GLY A 28 12.15 -15.52 -24.17
C GLY A 28 10.79 -16.23 -24.19
N LYS A 29 9.73 -15.64 -24.78
CA LYS A 29 8.41 -16.28 -24.86
C LYS A 29 8.41 -17.44 -25.86
N VAL A 30 9.06 -17.25 -27.00
CA VAL A 30 9.20 -18.28 -28.03
C VAL A 30 10.06 -19.43 -27.51
N LEU A 31 11.20 -19.11 -26.86
CA LEU A 31 12.05 -20.10 -26.20
C LEU A 31 11.33 -20.88 -25.09
N TYR A 32 10.54 -20.20 -24.26
CA TYR A 32 9.72 -20.83 -23.22
C TYR A 32 8.75 -21.86 -23.81
N LYS A 33 8.07 -21.52 -24.91
CA LYS A 33 7.10 -22.39 -25.57
C LYS A 33 7.76 -23.60 -26.23
N ILE A 34 8.89 -23.42 -26.91
CA ILE A 34 9.64 -24.50 -27.59
C ILE A 34 10.25 -25.47 -26.57
N SER A 35 10.70 -24.95 -25.43
CA SER A 35 11.27 -25.76 -24.35
C SER A 35 10.20 -26.52 -23.55
N GLY A 36 8.91 -26.36 -23.87
CA GLY A 36 7.80 -27.00 -23.16
C GLY A 36 7.50 -26.38 -21.79
N GLY A 37 7.85 -25.10 -21.61
CA GLY A 37 7.72 -24.38 -20.34
C GLY A 37 8.64 -24.89 -19.23
N MET A 38 8.27 -24.65 -17.97
CA MET A 38 9.01 -25.17 -16.80
C MET A 38 8.59 -26.60 -16.43
N ARG A 39 8.68 -27.55 -17.37
CA ARG A 39 8.26 -28.96 -17.16
C ARG A 39 9.17 -29.73 -16.19
N HIS A 40 10.45 -29.40 -16.11
CA HIS A 40 11.42 -30.03 -15.20
C HIS A 40 12.23 -28.97 -14.45
N GLY A 41 12.85 -29.34 -13.32
CA GLY A 41 13.29 -28.45 -12.23
C GLY A 41 14.31 -27.36 -12.53
N ARG A 42 14.63 -27.06 -13.80
CA ARG A 42 15.53 -26.00 -14.23
C ARG A 42 14.98 -25.24 -15.44
N VAL A 43 15.23 -23.93 -15.49
CA VAL A 43 14.95 -23.03 -16.60
C VAL A 43 16.27 -22.73 -17.31
N ALA A 44 16.33 -23.00 -18.61
CA ALA A 44 17.50 -22.65 -19.41
C ALA A 44 17.59 -21.12 -19.54
N ILE A 45 18.78 -20.58 -19.30
CA ILE A 45 19.11 -19.16 -19.47
C ILE A 45 20.44 -19.05 -20.21
N ALA A 46 20.45 -18.49 -21.43
CA ALA A 46 21.65 -18.31 -22.26
C ALA A 46 22.70 -19.46 -22.14
N ASN A 47 23.74 -19.27 -21.31
CA ASN A 47 24.85 -20.22 -21.10
C ASN A 47 24.70 -21.16 -19.88
N GLY A 48 23.51 -21.27 -19.28
CA GLY A 48 23.30 -22.04 -18.05
C GLY A 48 21.85 -22.39 -17.77
N ALA A 49 21.57 -22.83 -16.54
CA ALA A 49 20.22 -23.16 -16.12
C ALA A 49 19.99 -22.85 -14.63
N VAL A 50 18.96 -22.07 -14.33
CA VAL A 50 18.53 -21.72 -12.96
C VAL A 50 17.47 -22.70 -12.47
N LYS A 51 17.38 -22.94 -11.16
CA LYS A 51 16.34 -23.85 -10.64
C LYS A 51 14.98 -23.18 -10.76
N LYS A 52 13.97 -23.99 -11.08
CA LYS A 52 12.56 -23.56 -11.14
C LYS A 52 12.09 -22.94 -9.83
N ALA A 53 12.52 -23.52 -8.70
CA ALA A 53 12.16 -23.03 -7.36
C ALA A 53 12.61 -21.59 -7.15
N ASP A 54 13.87 -21.29 -7.49
CA ASP A 54 14.47 -19.96 -7.28
C ASP A 54 13.75 -18.89 -8.11
N VAL A 55 13.41 -19.21 -9.38
CA VAL A 55 12.64 -18.32 -10.25
C VAL A 55 11.24 -18.06 -9.71
N LEU A 56 10.56 -19.09 -9.19
CA LEU A 56 9.23 -18.95 -8.60
C LEU A 56 9.26 -18.20 -7.26
N SER A 57 10.27 -18.42 -6.43
CA SER A 57 10.46 -17.71 -5.17
C SER A 57 10.68 -16.21 -5.42
N ALA A 58 11.58 -15.85 -6.33
CA ALA A 58 11.81 -14.45 -6.70
C ALA A 58 10.54 -13.79 -7.29
N ALA A 59 9.76 -14.53 -8.09
CA ALA A 59 8.50 -14.03 -8.62
C ALA A 59 7.44 -13.80 -7.51
N LYS A 60 7.40 -14.67 -6.50
CA LYS A 60 6.51 -14.53 -5.33
C LYS A 60 6.95 -13.40 -4.40
N GLU A 61 8.25 -13.19 -4.20
CA GLU A 61 8.77 -12.07 -3.41
C GLU A 61 8.43 -10.72 -4.05
N LYS A 62 8.45 -10.65 -5.39
CA LYS A 62 8.04 -9.45 -6.13
C LYS A 62 6.51 -9.26 -6.19
N SER A 63 5.74 -10.32 -5.97
CA SER A 63 4.28 -10.23 -5.82
C SER A 63 3.98 -9.59 -4.46
N VAL A 64 3.96 -8.25 -4.44
CA VAL A 64 3.40 -7.42 -3.37
C VAL A 64 2.16 -8.13 -2.81
N ALA A 65 2.19 -8.39 -1.51
CA ALA A 65 1.10 -9.07 -0.80
C ALA A 65 -0.24 -8.55 -1.29
N SER A 66 -1.14 -9.45 -1.69
CA SER A 66 -2.44 -9.04 -2.22
C SER A 66 -3.07 -8.06 -1.23
N SER A 67 -3.56 -6.91 -1.71
CA SER A 67 -4.22 -5.86 -0.91
C SER A 67 -5.52 -6.33 -0.23
N ASN A 68 -5.74 -7.65 -0.18
CA ASN A 68 -6.93 -8.33 0.27
C ASN A 68 -6.62 -9.43 1.29
N SER A 69 -5.42 -9.44 1.88
CA SER A 69 -5.09 -10.34 2.98
C SER A 69 -6.03 -10.09 4.17
N ALA A 70 -6.37 -11.16 4.91
CA ALA A 70 -7.24 -11.06 6.08
C ALA A 70 -6.71 -10.06 7.11
N SER A 71 -5.39 -9.99 7.27
CA SER A 71 -4.70 -9.03 8.14
C SER A 71 -4.96 -7.57 7.73
N TYR A 72 -4.90 -7.25 6.44
CA TYR A 72 -5.18 -5.89 5.96
C TYR A 72 -6.64 -5.50 6.19
N ARG A 73 -7.58 -6.43 5.95
CA ARG A 73 -9.00 -6.19 6.21
C ARG A 73 -9.27 -5.91 7.69
N SER A 74 -8.68 -6.70 8.58
CA SER A 74 -8.80 -6.51 10.03
C SER A 74 -8.26 -5.14 10.46
N MET A 75 -7.09 -4.74 9.96
CA MET A 75 -6.51 -3.43 10.27
C MET A 75 -7.36 -2.28 9.71
N ALA A 76 -7.93 -2.43 8.52
CA ALA A 76 -8.82 -1.44 7.94
C ALA A 76 -10.13 -1.28 8.73
N GLU A 77 -10.63 -2.37 9.32
CA GLU A 77 -11.81 -2.35 10.19
C GLU A 77 -11.50 -1.68 11.54
N GLU A 78 -10.39 -2.03 12.17
CA GLU A 78 -9.92 -1.37 13.40
C GLU A 78 -9.73 0.14 13.21
N ASN A 79 -9.09 0.55 12.10
CA ASN A 79 -8.94 1.97 11.78
C ASN A 79 -10.28 2.69 11.62
N ARG A 80 -11.29 2.05 11.03
CA ARG A 80 -12.64 2.64 10.94
C ARG A 80 -13.27 2.81 12.31
N GLN A 81 -13.12 1.82 13.19
CA GLN A 81 -13.64 1.90 14.56
C GLN A 81 -12.94 3.01 15.35
N LEU A 82 -11.61 3.11 15.24
CA LEU A 82 -10.84 4.19 15.86
C LEU A 82 -11.24 5.57 15.34
N GLN A 83 -11.48 5.73 14.03
CA GLN A 83 -11.98 6.98 13.46
C GLN A 83 -13.37 7.36 13.96
N GLN A 84 -14.24 6.38 14.20
CA GLN A 84 -15.56 6.64 14.79
C GLN A 84 -15.45 7.03 16.27
N ALA A 85 -14.65 6.30 17.05
CA ALA A 85 -14.41 6.61 18.45
C ALA A 85 -13.78 7.99 18.64
N ASN A 86 -12.77 8.32 17.81
CA ASN A 86 -12.15 9.64 17.83
C ASN A 86 -13.17 10.72 17.50
N ARG A 87 -14.01 10.57 16.48
CA ARG A 87 -15.08 11.55 16.20
C ARG A 87 -15.98 11.78 17.41
N GLY A 88 -16.45 10.71 18.04
CA GLY A 88 -17.28 10.82 19.24
C GLY A 88 -16.56 11.47 20.43
N LEU A 89 -15.25 11.27 20.57
CA LEU A 89 -14.46 11.97 21.59
C LEU A 89 -14.33 13.46 21.29
N HIS A 90 -14.11 13.84 20.03
CA HIS A 90 -14.03 15.25 19.64
C HIS A 90 -15.35 15.97 19.91
N GLU A 91 -16.48 15.39 19.49
CA GLU A 91 -17.81 15.95 19.76
C GLU A 91 -18.07 16.17 21.25
N ARG A 92 -17.64 15.24 22.11
CA ARG A 92 -17.78 15.38 23.58
C ARG A 92 -16.87 16.46 24.15
N VAL A 93 -15.65 16.59 23.65
CA VAL A 93 -14.70 17.62 24.07
C VAL A 93 -15.23 19.00 23.68
N ASP A 94 -15.80 19.14 22.48
CA ASP A 94 -16.39 20.37 21.99
C ASP A 94 -17.59 20.79 22.85
N GLN A 95 -18.54 19.86 23.09
CA GLN A 95 -19.69 20.08 23.97
C GLN A 95 -19.27 20.47 25.39
N LEU A 96 -18.26 19.80 25.95
CA LEU A 96 -17.75 20.13 27.27
C LEU A 96 -17.08 21.52 27.29
N GLY A 97 -16.39 21.88 26.22
CA GLY A 97 -15.78 23.19 26.04
C GLY A 97 -16.83 24.31 26.02
N GLU A 98 -17.91 24.14 25.26
CA GLU A 98 -19.05 25.06 25.20
C GLU A 98 -19.70 25.23 26.60
N LEU A 99 -20.06 24.13 27.25
CA LEU A 99 -20.65 24.16 28.60
C LEU A 99 -19.73 24.83 29.63
N THR A 100 -18.43 24.59 29.55
CA THR A 100 -17.45 25.20 30.46
C THR A 100 -17.33 26.70 30.21
N ASN A 101 -17.33 27.13 28.95
CA ASN A 101 -17.32 28.55 28.60
C ASN A 101 -18.56 29.26 29.14
N ASP A 102 -19.74 28.69 28.91
CA ASP A 102 -21.00 29.24 29.39
C ASP A 102 -21.02 29.34 30.91
N LEU A 103 -20.59 28.28 31.61
CA LEU A 103 -20.50 28.29 33.07
C LEU A 103 -19.57 29.40 33.57
N ILE A 104 -18.38 29.55 32.98
CA ILE A 104 -17.43 30.60 33.36
C ILE A 104 -18.07 31.98 33.14
N LEU A 105 -18.65 32.23 31.97
CA LEU A 105 -19.26 33.53 31.66
C LEU A 105 -20.40 33.87 32.63
N ASN A 106 -21.27 32.90 32.91
CA ASN A 106 -22.38 33.07 33.86
C ASN A 106 -21.88 33.37 35.28
N LEU A 107 -20.89 32.63 35.78
CA LEU A 107 -20.33 32.88 37.12
C LEU A 107 -19.76 34.30 37.24
N TYR A 108 -19.00 34.78 36.26
CA TYR A 108 -18.46 36.14 36.32
C TYR A 108 -19.56 37.21 36.24
N SER A 109 -20.59 36.97 35.43
CA SER A 109 -21.78 37.84 35.37
C SER A 109 -22.50 37.90 36.73
N ASP A 110 -22.76 36.75 37.35
CA ASP A 110 -23.43 36.65 38.65
C ASP A 110 -22.62 37.30 39.78
N LEU A 111 -21.29 37.22 39.71
CA LEU A 111 -20.39 37.91 40.64
C LEU A 111 -20.25 39.41 40.37
N GLY A 112 -20.82 39.93 39.27
CA GLY A 112 -20.66 41.32 38.84
C GLY A 112 -19.21 41.70 38.51
N LYS A 113 -18.39 40.72 38.08
CA LYS A 113 -16.96 40.89 37.79
C LYS A 113 -16.69 40.75 36.30
N GLU A 114 -15.72 41.52 35.81
CA GLU A 114 -15.21 41.32 34.47
C GLU A 114 -14.35 40.04 34.37
N VAL A 115 -14.54 39.29 33.29
CA VAL A 115 -13.73 38.09 33.01
C VAL A 115 -12.29 38.52 32.69
N PRO A 116 -11.27 37.98 33.38
CA PRO A 116 -9.87 38.33 33.15
C PRO A 116 -9.43 38.14 31.70
N ALA A 117 -8.67 39.09 31.15
CA ALA A 117 -8.22 39.07 29.76
C ALA A 117 -7.41 37.81 29.39
N GLY A 118 -6.57 37.32 30.33
CA GLY A 118 -5.83 36.08 30.15
C GLY A 118 -6.72 34.84 30.05
N LEU A 119 -7.87 34.84 30.74
CA LEU A 119 -8.86 33.76 30.66
C LEU A 119 -9.62 33.84 29.33
N LYS A 120 -10.10 35.02 28.94
CA LYS A 120 -10.75 35.24 27.62
C LYS A 120 -9.88 34.76 26.46
N SER A 121 -8.58 35.09 26.50
CA SER A 121 -7.63 34.73 25.45
C SER A 121 -7.42 33.21 25.35
N ARG A 122 -7.36 32.53 26.51
CA ARG A 122 -7.20 31.06 26.55
C ARG A 122 -8.46 30.34 26.10
N LEU A 123 -9.65 30.83 26.48
CA LEU A 123 -10.92 30.26 26.01
C LEU A 123 -11.01 30.39 24.49
N ALA A 124 -10.73 31.57 23.93
CA ALA A 124 -10.73 31.78 22.48
C ALA A 124 -9.72 30.88 21.74
N ALA A 125 -8.53 30.66 22.31
CA ALA A 125 -7.51 29.77 21.74
C ALA A 125 -7.94 28.30 21.74
N LEU A 126 -8.64 27.85 22.79
CA LEU A 126 -9.18 26.49 22.87
C LEU A 126 -10.26 26.24 21.81
N THR A 127 -11.14 27.20 21.58
CA THR A 127 -12.15 27.12 20.51
C THR A 127 -11.52 27.10 19.12
N ALA A 128 -10.44 27.86 18.90
CA ALA A 128 -9.73 27.90 17.61
C ALA A 128 -8.99 26.59 17.28
N ASN A 129 -8.40 25.93 18.28
CA ASN A 129 -7.67 24.67 18.09
C ASN A 129 -8.60 23.50 17.76
N ALA A 130 -9.84 23.51 18.27
CA ALA A 130 -10.85 22.51 17.95
C ALA A 130 -11.20 22.48 16.44
N SER A 131 -11.19 23.64 15.76
CA SER A 131 -11.50 23.73 14.33
C SER A 131 -10.38 23.25 13.38
N MET A 132 -9.11 23.18 13.83
CA MET A 132 -7.99 22.81 12.95
C MET A 132 -7.76 21.30 12.79
N ILE A 133 -8.32 20.46 13.66
CA ILE A 133 -8.06 19.01 13.66
C ILE A 133 -8.99 18.26 12.67
N VAL A 134 -9.92 18.96 12.01
CA VAL A 134 -10.96 18.36 11.14
C VAL A 134 -10.64 18.47 9.63
N THR A 135 -9.45 18.97 9.23
CA THR A 135 -9.08 19.09 7.79
C THR A 135 -8.10 18.00 7.36
#